data_AF-A0A3P3QQZ7-F1
#
_entry.id   AF-A0A3P3QQZ7-F1
#
_cell.length_a   1.000
_cell.length_b   1.000
_cell.length_c   1.000
_cell.angle_alpha   90.00
_cell.angle_beta   90.00
_cell.angle_gamma   90.00
#
_symmetry.space_group_name_H-M   'P 1'
#
loop_
_entity.id
_entity.type
_entity.pdbx_description
1 polymer ?
#
loop_
_entity_poly.entity_id
_entity_poly.type
_entity_poly.pdbx_seq_one_letter_code
_entity_poly.pdbx_strand_id
1 'polypeptide(L)'
;MQLSGYQHNKNSKYFRLAQLLLALLGIWVLSQWWWNSNQQGELLFQQQSAELMRSTLVALSHTAAYLIDNDQLESLNQLTTHIAATPYLQDVVVYDANGVKLSASEGTAAAQLLYAPQHEQALLAMVQEITQDDRVIGYIKISMKLDASLLPVTQAWQQLMRQVFWMLLLAGVVAFMLRGTWSKIVHQWQKWRKSKQADAANLL
;
A
#
# COMPACT_ATOMS: atom_id res chain seq x y z
N MET A 1 58.65 39.65 -12.51
CA MET A 1 57.42 40.43 -12.26
C MET A 1 56.24 39.50 -12.53
N GLN A 2 55.54 39.10 -11.47
CA GLN A 2 54.37 38.21 -11.53
C GLN A 2 53.15 39.01 -11.94
N LEU A 3 52.33 38.53 -12.88
CA LEU A 3 50.91 38.83 -12.90
C LEU A 3 50.14 37.54 -13.13
N SER A 4 49.57 37.07 -12.01
CA SER A 4 48.75 35.89 -11.83
C SER A 4 47.59 35.88 -12.82
N GLY A 5 47.56 34.84 -13.66
CA GLY A 5 46.45 34.56 -14.56
C GLY A 5 45.18 34.27 -13.78
N TYR A 6 44.16 35.06 -14.06
CA TYR A 6 42.77 34.86 -13.64
C TYR A 6 42.29 33.45 -14.05
N GLN A 7 42.29 32.51 -13.11
CA GLN A 7 41.55 31.26 -13.27
C GLN A 7 40.13 31.44 -12.77
N HIS A 8 39.28 31.92 -13.68
CA HIS A 8 37.86 32.01 -13.46
C HIS A 8 37.26 30.59 -13.37
N ASN A 9 37.00 30.12 -12.15
CA ASN A 9 36.29 28.87 -11.90
C ASN A 9 34.79 29.05 -12.22
N LYS A 10 34.48 29.13 -13.52
CA LYS A 10 33.15 29.43 -14.07
C LYS A 10 32.21 28.21 -14.04
N ASN A 11 32.74 27.01 -13.79
CA ASN A 11 31.95 25.76 -13.79
C ASN A 11 31.25 25.43 -12.47
N SER A 12 31.52 26.15 -11.37
CA SER A 12 30.87 25.84 -10.07
C SER A 12 29.41 26.32 -9.99
N LYS A 13 29.05 27.43 -10.64
CA LYS A 13 27.69 28.00 -10.54
C LYS A 13 26.66 27.19 -11.34
N TYR A 14 27.00 26.79 -12.57
CA TYR A 14 26.14 25.97 -13.41
C TYR A 14 25.91 24.57 -12.82
N PHE A 15 26.93 23.99 -12.18
CA PHE A 15 26.81 22.70 -11.52
C PHE A 15 25.91 22.76 -10.27
N ARG A 16 25.96 23.86 -9.50
CA ARG A 16 25.03 24.10 -8.37
C ARG A 16 23.58 24.32 -8.83
N LEU A 17 23.38 25.02 -9.95
CA LEU A 17 22.06 25.21 -10.57
C LEU A 17 21.48 23.90 -11.10
N ALA A 18 22.30 23.09 -11.78
CA ALA A 18 21.90 21.76 -12.24
C ALA A 18 21.52 20.85 -11.06
N GLN A 19 22.24 20.95 -9.94
CA GLN A 19 21.92 20.20 -8.72
C GLN A 19 20.59 20.63 -8.10
N LEU A 20 20.30 21.93 -8.03
CA LEU A 20 19.00 22.45 -7.56
C LEU A 20 17.86 21.95 -8.44
N LEU A 21 18.04 21.98 -9.76
CA LEU A 21 17.07 21.43 -10.71
C LEU A 21 16.86 19.92 -10.53
N LEU A 22 17.95 19.16 -10.32
CA LEU A 22 17.89 17.72 -10.10
C LEU A 22 17.20 17.38 -8.77
N ALA A 23 17.44 18.17 -7.71
CA ALA A 23 16.76 18.03 -6.43
C ALA A 23 15.26 18.33 -6.54
N LEU A 24 14.88 19.40 -7.26
CA LEU A 24 13.48 19.74 -7.50
C LEU A 24 12.77 18.67 -8.33
N LEU A 25 13.42 18.14 -9.37
CA LEU A 25 12.92 17.00 -10.15
C LEU A 25 12.75 15.75 -9.29
N GLY A 26 13.73 15.44 -8.44
CA GLY A 26 13.66 14.29 -7.52
C GLY A 26 12.49 14.41 -6.55
N ILE A 27 12.29 15.58 -5.93
CA ILE A 27 11.15 15.84 -5.03
C ILE A 27 9.83 15.70 -5.78
N TRP A 28 9.74 16.23 -7.00
CA TRP A 28 8.54 16.13 -7.83
C TRP A 28 8.21 14.69 -8.21
N VAL A 29 9.20 13.92 -8.69
CA VAL A 29 9.02 12.49 -9.02
C VAL A 29 8.65 11.67 -7.80
N LEU A 30 9.32 11.88 -6.66
CA LEU A 30 8.99 11.17 -5.41
C LEU A 30 7.57 11.51 -4.93
N SER A 31 7.14 12.75 -5.07
CA SER A 31 5.77 13.16 -4.72
C SER A 31 4.72 12.50 -5.62
N GLN A 32 4.97 12.44 -6.93
CA GLN A 32 4.09 11.74 -7.88
C GLN A 32 4.06 10.23 -7.61
N TRP A 33 5.21 9.62 -7.35
CA TRP A 33 5.30 8.21 -6.98
C TRP A 33 4.61 7.90 -5.66
N TRP A 34 4.74 8.77 -4.67
CA TRP A 34 4.05 8.64 -3.39
C TRP A 34 2.53 8.60 -3.59
N TRP A 35 2.00 9.56 -4.34
CA TRP A 35 0.57 9.65 -4.63
C TRP A 35 0.07 8.40 -5.35
N ASN A 36 0.78 7.98 -6.40
CA ASN A 36 0.40 6.82 -7.20
C ASN A 36 0.50 5.50 -6.42
N SER A 37 1.56 5.32 -5.62
CA SER A 37 1.79 4.14 -4.79
C SER A 37 0.71 3.98 -3.70
N ASN A 38 0.28 5.09 -3.10
CA ASN A 38 -0.75 5.05 -2.06
C ASN A 38 -2.11 4.61 -2.65
N GLN A 39 -2.45 5.10 -3.85
CA GLN A 39 -3.68 4.71 -4.56
C GLN A 39 -3.64 3.25 -5.06
N GLN A 40 -2.51 2.82 -5.63
CA GLN A 40 -2.35 1.45 -6.10
C GLN A 40 -2.30 0.44 -4.96
N GLY A 41 -1.65 0.78 -3.85
CA GLY A 41 -1.64 -0.05 -2.65
C GLY A 41 -3.05 -0.28 -2.13
N GLU A 42 -3.83 0.78 -1.98
CA GLU A 42 -5.22 0.70 -1.52
C GLU A 42 -6.07 -0.22 -2.42
N LEU A 43 -6.01 -0.04 -3.74
CA LEU A 43 -6.72 -0.88 -4.69
C LEU A 43 -6.28 -2.35 -4.64
N LEU A 44 -4.98 -2.60 -4.54
CA LEU A 44 -4.44 -3.96 -4.46
C LEU A 44 -4.89 -4.66 -3.17
N PHE A 45 -4.91 -3.94 -2.04
CA PHE A 45 -5.43 -4.47 -0.78
C PHE A 45 -6.92 -4.77 -0.86
N GLN A 46 -7.72 -3.86 -1.40
CA GLN A 46 -9.15 -4.11 -1.58
C GLN A 46 -9.41 -5.37 -2.39
N GLN A 47 -8.64 -5.60 -3.46
CA GLN A 47 -8.75 -6.82 -4.27
C GLN A 47 -8.32 -8.08 -3.51
N GLN A 48 -7.17 -8.05 -2.83
CA GLN A 48 -6.68 -9.22 -2.07
C GLN A 48 -7.59 -9.55 -0.88
N SER A 49 -8.01 -8.54 -0.12
CA SER A 49 -8.94 -8.71 0.99
C SER A 49 -10.28 -9.25 0.51
N ALA A 50 -10.79 -8.76 -0.62
CA ALA A 50 -12.03 -9.30 -1.19
C ALA A 50 -11.88 -10.76 -1.60
N GLU A 51 -10.73 -11.16 -2.15
CA GLU A 51 -10.48 -12.55 -2.54
C GLU A 51 -10.36 -13.48 -1.32
N LEU A 52 -9.59 -13.06 -0.31
CA LEU A 52 -9.49 -13.79 0.96
C LEU A 52 -10.86 -13.93 1.61
N MET A 53 -11.65 -12.84 1.66
CA MET A 53 -13.00 -12.87 2.20
C MET A 53 -13.89 -13.85 1.45
N ARG A 54 -13.80 -13.89 0.13
CA ARG A 54 -14.57 -14.84 -0.69
C ARG A 54 -14.21 -16.28 -0.39
N SER A 55 -12.92 -16.59 -0.26
CA SER A 55 -12.46 -17.92 0.17
C SER A 55 -12.93 -18.25 1.59
N THR A 56 -12.89 -17.30 2.52
CA THR A 56 -13.43 -17.48 3.87
C THR A 56 -14.93 -17.71 3.83
N LEU A 57 -15.66 -17.00 2.97
CA LEU A 57 -17.11 -17.13 2.83
C LEU A 57 -17.51 -18.52 2.31
N VAL A 58 -16.73 -19.10 1.40
CA VAL A 58 -16.89 -20.50 0.97
C VAL A 58 -16.67 -21.46 2.16
N ALA A 59 -15.64 -21.26 2.96
CA ALA A 59 -15.42 -22.10 4.14
C ALA A 59 -16.57 -21.97 5.17
N LEU A 60 -17.04 -20.75 5.39
CA LEU A 60 -18.16 -20.45 6.27
C LEU A 60 -19.49 -21.01 5.73
N SER A 61 -19.69 -21.04 4.41
CA SER A 61 -20.89 -21.64 3.82
C SER A 61 -20.94 -23.15 4.08
N HIS A 62 -19.81 -23.85 4.06
CA HIS A 62 -19.76 -25.26 4.46
C HIS A 62 -20.10 -25.45 5.95
N THR A 63 -19.61 -24.58 6.83
CA THR A 63 -20.00 -24.63 8.25
C THR A 63 -21.49 -24.33 8.42
N ALA A 64 -22.01 -23.33 7.72
CA ALA A 64 -23.43 -22.99 7.74
C ALA A 64 -24.29 -24.13 7.21
N ALA A 65 -23.84 -24.84 6.16
CA ALA A 65 -24.52 -26.01 5.62
C ALA A 65 -24.71 -27.07 6.71
N TYR A 66 -23.63 -27.42 7.42
CA TYR A 66 -23.69 -28.37 8.54
C TYR A 66 -24.67 -27.92 9.63
N LEU A 67 -24.65 -26.63 10.01
CA LEU A 67 -25.54 -26.13 11.06
C LEU A 67 -27.01 -26.11 10.63
N ILE A 68 -27.30 -25.81 9.36
CA ILE A 68 -28.66 -25.82 8.82
C ILE A 68 -29.19 -27.25 8.76
N ASP A 69 -28.40 -28.20 8.27
CA ASP A 69 -28.79 -29.60 8.14
C ASP A 69 -29.08 -30.28 9.48
N ASN A 70 -28.36 -29.88 10.53
CA ASN A 70 -28.54 -30.40 11.87
C ASN A 70 -29.54 -29.59 12.71
N ASP A 71 -30.33 -28.70 12.09
CA ASP A 71 -31.30 -27.81 12.75
C ASP A 71 -30.71 -26.96 13.90
N GLN A 72 -29.41 -26.65 13.84
CA GLN A 72 -28.68 -25.91 14.87
C GLN A 72 -28.77 -24.39 14.67
N LEU A 73 -30.00 -23.86 14.59
CA LEU A 73 -30.26 -22.45 14.31
C LEU A 73 -29.64 -21.49 15.35
N GLU A 74 -29.56 -21.90 16.62
CA GLU A 74 -28.90 -21.10 17.66
C GLU A 74 -27.39 -20.97 17.40
N SER A 75 -26.74 -22.07 17.02
CA SER A 75 -25.31 -22.06 16.65
C SER A 75 -25.07 -21.29 15.35
N LEU A 76 -26.00 -21.36 14.38
CA LEU A 76 -25.96 -20.54 13.17
C LEU A 76 -26.05 -19.05 13.50
N ASN A 77 -26.84 -18.68 14.51
CA ASN A 77 -26.95 -17.31 14.97
C ASN A 77 -25.69 -16.82 15.68
N GLN A 78 -25.06 -17.67 16.49
CA GLN A 78 -23.77 -17.38 17.10
C GLN A 78 -22.68 -17.19 16.05
N LEU A 79 -22.64 -18.06 15.03
CA LEU A 79 -21.72 -17.95 13.91
C LEU A 79 -21.89 -16.60 13.19
N THR A 80 -23.13 -16.27 12.81
CA THR A 80 -23.47 -15.01 12.11
C THR A 80 -23.09 -13.78 12.94
N THR A 81 -23.37 -13.80 14.23
CA THR A 81 -23.03 -12.71 15.17
C THR A 81 -21.51 -12.58 15.33
N HIS A 82 -20.79 -13.70 15.44
CA HIS A 82 -19.34 -13.70 15.57
C HIS A 82 -18.65 -13.15 14.32
N ILE A 83 -19.10 -13.55 13.13
CA ILE A 83 -18.60 -13.00 11.87
C ILE A 83 -18.86 -11.49 11.82
N ALA A 84 -20.07 -11.05 12.17
CA ALA A 84 -20.43 -9.63 12.15
C ALA A 84 -19.70 -8.76 13.18
N ALA A 85 -19.10 -9.34 14.23
CA ALA A 85 -18.24 -8.62 15.18
C ALA A 85 -16.92 -8.12 14.54
N THR A 86 -16.64 -8.56 13.31
CA THR A 86 -15.44 -8.17 12.57
C THR A 86 -15.51 -6.69 12.14
N PRO A 87 -14.50 -5.85 12.42
CA PRO A 87 -14.59 -4.38 12.27
C PRO A 87 -14.91 -3.88 10.85
N TYR A 88 -14.47 -4.63 9.84
CA TYR A 88 -14.63 -4.27 8.43
C TYR A 88 -15.92 -4.84 7.82
N LEU A 89 -16.74 -5.56 8.59
CA LEU A 89 -18.05 -6.03 8.16
C LEU A 89 -19.15 -5.11 8.69
N GLN A 90 -20.16 -4.88 7.86
CA GLN A 90 -21.36 -4.11 8.19
C GLN A 90 -22.51 -5.02 8.60
N ASP A 91 -22.80 -6.03 7.77
CA ASP A 91 -23.85 -7.00 8.05
C ASP A 91 -23.47 -8.41 7.58
N VAL A 92 -24.12 -9.40 8.20
CA VAL A 92 -24.06 -10.82 7.82
C VAL A 92 -25.48 -11.36 7.95
N VAL A 93 -25.96 -12.02 6.90
CA VAL A 93 -27.30 -12.60 6.87
C VAL A 93 -27.25 -13.97 6.20
N VAL A 94 -27.88 -14.96 6.83
CA VAL A 94 -28.08 -16.30 6.27
C VAL A 94 -29.54 -16.45 5.89
N TYR A 95 -29.79 -16.88 4.66
CA TYR A 95 -31.10 -17.14 4.09
C TYR A 95 -31.23 -18.64 3.78
N ASP A 96 -32.46 -19.15 3.84
CA ASP A 96 -32.81 -20.47 3.30
C ASP A 96 -32.90 -20.42 1.76
N ALA A 97 -33.12 -21.58 1.14
CA ALA A 97 -33.30 -21.69 -0.31
C ALA A 97 -34.49 -20.89 -0.88
N ASN A 98 -35.45 -20.50 -0.03
CA ASN A 98 -36.64 -19.72 -0.41
C ASN A 98 -36.45 -18.21 -0.20
N GLY A 99 -35.30 -17.76 0.33
CA GLY A 99 -35.03 -16.37 0.66
C GLY A 99 -35.56 -15.91 2.02
N VAL A 100 -35.99 -16.84 2.89
CA VAL A 100 -36.36 -16.57 4.27
C VAL A 100 -35.09 -16.42 5.12
N LYS A 101 -35.03 -15.38 5.94
CA LYS A 101 -33.89 -15.16 6.86
C LYS A 101 -33.88 -16.22 7.94
N LEU A 102 -32.80 -17.00 8.01
CA LEU A 102 -32.54 -17.97 9.08
C LEU A 102 -31.76 -17.34 10.24
N SER A 103 -30.80 -16.47 9.92
CA SER A 103 -30.03 -15.71 10.91
C SER A 103 -29.58 -14.37 10.33
N ALA A 104 -29.47 -13.35 11.17
CA ALA A 104 -29.02 -12.02 10.78
C ALA A 104 -28.28 -11.35 11.94
N SER A 105 -27.24 -10.59 11.62
CA SER A 105 -26.56 -9.75 12.61
C SER A 105 -27.34 -8.47 12.91
N GLU A 106 -27.08 -7.85 14.06
CA GLU A 106 -27.76 -6.62 14.50
C GLU A 106 -27.58 -5.43 13.53
N GLY A 107 -26.47 -5.40 12.78
CA GLY A 107 -26.18 -4.37 11.77
C GLY A 107 -26.97 -4.50 10.46
N THR A 108 -27.84 -5.51 10.34
CA THR A 108 -28.62 -5.78 9.12
C THR A 108 -29.69 -4.71 8.92
N ALA A 109 -29.61 -4.01 7.80
CA ALA A 109 -30.65 -3.10 7.33
C ALA A 109 -31.19 -3.52 5.96
N ALA A 110 -32.26 -2.87 5.51
CA ALA A 110 -32.80 -3.10 4.18
C ALA A 110 -31.73 -2.75 3.13
N ALA A 111 -31.54 -3.61 2.13
CA ALA A 111 -30.53 -3.40 1.08
C ALA A 111 -30.69 -2.03 0.38
N GLN A 112 -31.92 -1.57 0.19
CA GLN A 112 -32.18 -0.25 -0.41
C GLN A 112 -31.62 0.91 0.41
N LEU A 113 -31.53 0.76 1.74
CA LEU A 113 -30.95 1.77 2.62
C LEU A 113 -29.42 1.66 2.60
N LEU A 114 -28.88 0.45 2.70
CA LEU A 114 -27.43 0.20 2.75
C LEU A 114 -26.71 0.60 1.46
N TYR A 115 -27.33 0.35 0.30
CA TYR A 115 -26.71 0.59 -1.02
C TYR A 115 -27.24 1.86 -1.71
N ALA A 116 -27.96 2.73 -0.98
CA ALA A 116 -28.39 4.00 -1.54
C ALA A 116 -27.19 4.89 -1.89
N PRO A 117 -27.22 5.66 -2.98
CA PRO A 117 -26.14 6.59 -3.34
C PRO A 117 -25.96 7.73 -2.30
N GLN A 118 -26.86 7.84 -1.33
CA GLN A 118 -26.81 8.81 -0.24
C GLN A 118 -26.03 8.30 0.99
N HIS A 119 -25.65 7.01 1.03
CA HIS A 119 -24.82 6.46 2.08
C HIS A 119 -23.35 6.86 1.86
N GLU A 120 -22.72 7.41 2.90
CA GLU A 120 -21.34 7.92 2.83
C GLU A 120 -20.29 6.81 2.68
N GLN A 121 -20.63 5.57 3.02
CA GLN A 121 -19.70 4.43 3.01
C GLN A 121 -19.99 3.50 1.85
N ALA A 122 -18.99 3.28 0.99
CA ALA A 122 -19.06 2.26 -0.06
C ALA A 122 -19.05 0.86 0.57
N LEU A 123 -20.11 0.10 0.33
CA LEU A 123 -20.26 -1.28 0.80
C LEU A 123 -20.08 -2.24 -0.37
N LEU A 124 -19.27 -3.28 -0.18
CA LEU A 124 -19.13 -4.39 -1.11
C LEU A 124 -19.98 -5.56 -0.62
N ALA A 125 -21.03 -5.86 -1.38
CA ALA A 125 -21.89 -7.01 -1.15
C ALA A 125 -21.24 -8.29 -1.69
N MET A 126 -21.18 -9.34 -0.88
CA MET A 126 -20.78 -10.67 -1.30
C MET A 126 -21.88 -11.67 -0.94
N VAL A 127 -22.17 -12.57 -1.87
CA VAL A 127 -23.15 -13.65 -1.68
C VAL A 127 -22.48 -14.96 -2.05
N GLN A 128 -22.67 -15.96 -1.20
CA GLN A 128 -22.20 -17.32 -1.44
C GLN A 128 -23.33 -18.30 -1.22
N GLU A 129 -23.42 -19.27 -2.12
CA GLU A 129 -24.36 -20.37 -2.02
C GLU A 129 -23.92 -21.33 -0.91
N ILE A 130 -24.90 -21.79 -0.13
CA ILE A 130 -24.74 -22.85 0.86
C ILE A 130 -25.23 -24.12 0.19
N THR A 131 -24.30 -25.00 -0.13
CA THR A 131 -24.56 -26.27 -0.80
C THR A 131 -24.27 -27.46 0.10
N GLN A 132 -25.14 -28.46 0.04
CA GLN A 132 -24.94 -29.76 0.67
C GLN A 132 -25.34 -30.85 -0.31
N ASP A 133 -24.49 -31.87 -0.49
CA ASP A 133 -24.72 -32.98 -1.42
C ASP A 133 -25.16 -32.50 -2.83
N ASP A 134 -24.45 -31.49 -3.36
CA ASP A 134 -24.74 -30.81 -4.65
C ASP A 134 -26.11 -30.10 -4.74
N ARG A 135 -26.81 -29.92 -3.62
CA ARG A 135 -28.06 -29.16 -3.54
C ARG A 135 -27.84 -27.83 -2.81
N VAL A 136 -28.34 -26.74 -3.39
CA VAL A 136 -28.40 -25.44 -2.71
C VAL A 136 -29.50 -25.49 -1.65
N ILE A 137 -29.11 -25.27 -0.40
CA ILE A 137 -30.00 -25.25 0.77
C ILE A 137 -30.17 -23.85 1.36
N GLY A 138 -29.34 -22.90 0.95
CA GLY A 138 -29.43 -21.51 1.39
C GLY A 138 -28.36 -20.60 0.80
N TYR A 139 -28.29 -19.38 1.32
CA TYR A 139 -27.33 -18.36 0.89
C TYR A 139 -26.81 -17.59 2.10
N ILE A 140 -25.52 -17.27 2.09
CA ILE A 140 -24.94 -16.33 3.05
C ILE A 140 -24.56 -15.04 2.33
N LYS A 141 -25.02 -13.92 2.88
CA LYS A 141 -24.73 -12.56 2.40
C LYS A 141 -23.87 -11.85 3.44
N ILE A 142 -22.80 -11.22 2.98
CA ILE A 142 -21.96 -10.34 3.80
C ILE A 142 -21.85 -8.99 3.10
N SER A 143 -22.00 -7.90 3.86
CA SER A 143 -21.69 -6.55 3.39
C SER A 143 -20.41 -6.06 4.05
N MET A 144 -19.38 -5.77 3.26
CA MET A 144 -18.08 -5.32 3.74
C MET A 144 -17.92 -3.81 3.54
N LYS A 145 -17.34 -3.12 4.54
CA LYS A 145 -16.98 -1.70 4.45
C LYS A 145 -15.69 -1.57 3.65
N LEU A 146 -15.74 -0.83 2.56
CA LEU A 146 -14.59 -0.56 1.69
C LEU A 146 -13.89 0.75 2.06
N ASP A 147 -13.95 1.14 3.34
CA ASP A 147 -13.28 2.34 3.83
C ASP A 147 -11.89 1.97 4.36
N ALA A 148 -10.88 2.37 3.59
CA ALA A 148 -9.46 2.28 3.89
C ALA A 148 -9.11 2.73 5.32
N SER A 149 -9.80 3.73 5.85
CA SER A 149 -9.48 4.34 7.15
C SER A 149 -9.82 3.45 8.35
N LEU A 150 -10.71 2.47 8.16
CA LEU A 150 -11.21 1.57 9.21
C LEU A 150 -10.37 0.31 9.39
N LEU A 151 -9.36 0.10 8.52
CA LEU A 151 -8.50 -1.07 8.54
C LEU A 151 -7.15 -0.70 9.19
N PRO A 152 -6.75 -1.28 10.35
CA PRO A 152 -5.44 -1.01 10.95
C PRO A 152 -4.25 -1.34 10.02
N VAL A 153 -4.49 -2.17 9.00
CA VAL A 153 -3.54 -2.53 7.95
C VAL A 153 -3.16 -1.34 7.05
N THR A 154 -4.09 -0.41 6.75
CA THR A 154 -3.79 0.74 5.89
C THR A 154 -2.85 1.72 6.59
N GLN A 155 -2.96 1.86 7.91
CA GLN A 155 -2.03 2.66 8.71
C GLN A 155 -0.62 2.06 8.68
N ALA A 156 -0.49 0.73 8.81
CA ALA A 156 0.79 0.04 8.72
C ALA A 156 1.41 0.18 7.32
N TRP A 157 0.61 0.08 6.26
CA TRP A 157 1.06 0.31 4.89
C TRP A 157 1.56 1.74 4.67
N GLN A 158 0.80 2.74 5.14
CA GLN A 158 1.22 4.13 5.06
C GLN A 158 2.53 4.41 5.82
N GLN A 159 2.73 3.76 6.98
CA GLN A 159 3.98 3.84 7.72
C GLN A 159 5.15 3.21 6.96
N LEU A 160 4.95 2.03 6.37
CA LEU A 160 5.93 1.35 5.52
C LEU A 160 6.35 2.23 4.34
N MET A 161 5.39 2.78 3.60
CA MET A 161 5.68 3.68 2.49
C MET A 161 6.45 4.90 3.00
N ARG A 162 6.07 5.48 4.14
CA ARG A 162 6.76 6.65 4.73
C ARG A 162 8.20 6.33 5.07
N GLN A 163 8.46 5.13 5.58
CA GLN A 163 9.81 4.66 5.84
C GLN A 163 10.62 4.50 4.56
N VAL A 164 10.04 3.92 3.50
CA VAL A 164 10.68 3.82 2.18
C VAL A 164 11.02 5.21 1.61
N PHE A 165 10.12 6.19 1.78
CA PHE A 165 10.40 7.57 1.37
C PHE A 165 11.61 8.16 2.11
N TRP A 166 11.69 7.99 3.44
CA TRP A 166 12.86 8.44 4.19
C TRP A 166 14.15 7.73 3.77
N MET A 167 14.07 6.43 3.46
CA MET A 167 15.21 5.68 2.93
C MET A 167 15.68 6.22 1.57
N LEU A 168 14.75 6.56 0.67
CA LEU A 168 15.10 7.16 -0.63
C LEU A 168 15.71 8.55 -0.48
N LEU A 169 15.18 9.36 0.44
CA LEU A 169 15.74 10.69 0.75
C LEU A 169 17.18 10.54 1.27
N LEU A 170 17.40 9.64 2.22
CA LEU A 170 18.74 9.34 2.75
C LEU A 170 19.68 8.80 1.67
N ALA A 171 19.22 7.89 0.82
CA ALA A 171 20.01 7.38 -0.30
C ALA A 171 20.41 8.52 -1.27
N GLY A 172 19.51 9.46 -1.54
CA GLY A 172 19.79 10.66 -2.32
C GLY A 172 20.87 11.54 -1.66
N VAL A 173 20.80 11.75 -0.34
CA VAL A 173 21.81 12.50 0.43
C VAL A 173 23.18 11.79 0.40
N VAL A 174 23.20 10.47 0.59
CA VAL A 174 24.44 9.67 0.55
C VAL A 174 25.06 9.71 -0.84
N ALA A 175 24.27 9.54 -1.90
CA ALA A 175 24.74 9.68 -3.28
C ALA A 175 25.28 11.09 -3.56
N PHE A 176 24.64 12.12 -3.01
CA PHE A 176 25.12 13.50 -3.11
C PHE A 176 26.45 13.72 -2.38
N MET A 177 26.61 13.20 -1.15
CA MET A 177 27.86 13.31 -0.38
C MET A 177 29.03 12.57 -1.05
N LEU A 178 28.80 11.37 -1.56
CA LEU A 178 29.81 10.58 -2.27
C LEU A 178 30.29 11.25 -3.56
N ARG A 179 29.42 11.99 -4.23
CA ARG A 179 29.80 12.76 -5.42
C ARG A 179 30.79 13.88 -5.10
N GLY A 180 30.68 14.50 -3.92
CA GLY A 180 31.59 15.53 -3.45
C GLY A 180 32.99 14.99 -3.09
N THR A 181 33.06 13.82 -2.48
CA THR A 181 34.33 13.18 -2.06
C THR A 181 35.13 12.65 -3.23
N TRP A 182 34.49 12.10 -4.27
CA TRP A 182 35.17 11.62 -5.48
C TRP A 182 35.95 12.73 -6.19
N SER A 183 35.40 13.96 -6.22
CA SER A 183 36.09 15.10 -6.84
C SER A 183 37.41 15.42 -6.13
N LYS A 184 37.46 15.34 -4.79
CA LYS A 184 38.68 15.66 -4.01
C LYS A 184 39.77 14.60 -4.22
N ILE A 185 39.37 13.34 -4.32
CA ILE A 185 40.28 12.20 -4.55
C ILE A 185 40.92 12.32 -5.95
N VAL A 186 40.14 12.64 -6.98
CA VAL A 186 40.65 12.84 -8.35
C VAL A 186 41.65 14.00 -8.42
N HIS A 187 41.38 15.12 -7.73
CA HIS A 187 42.31 16.25 -7.69
C HIS A 187 43.61 15.93 -6.94
N GLN A 188 43.54 15.14 -5.85
CA GLN A 188 44.73 14.68 -5.14
C GLN A 188 45.57 13.70 -5.99
N TRP A 189 44.94 12.79 -6.72
CA TRP A 189 45.61 11.88 -7.66
C TRP A 189 46.31 12.62 -8.81
N GLN A 190 45.67 13.66 -9.36
CA GLN A 190 46.28 14.49 -10.40
C GLN A 190 47.49 15.28 -9.89
N LYS A 191 47.44 15.80 -8.65
CA LYS A 191 48.61 16.44 -8.02
C LYS A 191 49.78 15.46 -7.85
N TRP A 192 49.50 14.22 -7.43
CA TRP A 192 50.53 13.19 -7.23
C TRP A 192 51.17 12.70 -8.54
N ARG A 193 50.41 12.68 -9.66
CA ARG A 193 50.99 12.43 -11.00
C ARG A 193 51.89 13.57 -11.48
N LYS A 194 51.50 14.82 -11.23
CA LYS A 194 52.28 15.98 -11.65
C LYS A 194 53.60 16.13 -10.87
N SER A 195 53.61 15.79 -9.57
CA SER A 195 54.87 15.80 -8.80
C SER A 195 55.87 14.77 -9.34
N LYS A 196 55.42 13.54 -9.65
CA LYS A 196 56.27 12.52 -10.26
C LYS A 196 56.81 12.90 -11.66
N GLN A 197 56.05 13.64 -12.46
CA GLN A 197 56.52 14.14 -13.75
C GLN A 197 57.52 15.29 -13.62
N ALA A 198 57.36 16.17 -12.63
CA ALA A 198 58.31 17.24 -12.35
C ALA A 198 59.66 16.69 -11.83
N ASP A 199 59.63 15.66 -10.99
CA ASP A 199 60.84 15.01 -10.49
C ASP A 199 61.60 14.27 -11.61
N ALA A 200 60.89 13.65 -12.56
CA ALA A 200 61.49 13.00 -13.72
C ALA A 200 62.10 13.98 -14.75
N ALA A 201 61.58 15.21 -14.84
CA ALA A 201 62.09 16.24 -15.74
C ALA A 201 63.35 16.95 -15.22
N ASN A 202 63.61 16.91 -13.90
CA ASN A 202 64.80 17.49 -13.27
C ASN A 202 66.01 16.53 -13.23
N LEU A 203 65.88 15.32 -13.78
CA LEU A 203 66.93 14.29 -13.83
C LEU A 203 67.50 14.09 -15.26
N LEU A 204 67.16 14.97 -16.20
CA LEU A 204 67.73 15.08 -17.54
C LEU A 204 68.43 16.43 -17.68
#